data_AF-A0A9N9EPI3-F1
#
_entry.id   AF-A0A9N9EPI3-F1
#
_cell.length_a   1.000
_cell.length_b   1.000
_cell.length_c   1.000
_cell.angle_alpha   90.00
_cell.angle_beta   90.00
_cell.angle_gamma   90.00
#
_symmetry.space_group_name_H-M   'P 1'
#
loop_
_entity.id
_entity.type
_entity.pdbx_description
1 polymer ?
#
loop_
_entity_poly.entity_id
_entity_poly.type
_entity_poly.pdbx_seq_one_letter_code
_entity_poly.pdbx_strand_id
1 'polypeptide(L)'
;MVRGNSLINDLRLLINNPRYSDLEIICKDNYVLYGNRAILAARSEVFERVLFTRSEDLDKQVSFLKIEASSMKIILEYLYTGTVLERDITTNNAFETLNAADFFQLENLQDLIYKKMCEKEGNENKSPELLSKA
;
A
#
# COMPACT_ATOMS: atom_id res chain seq x y z
N MET A 1 -22.99 -2.62 7.81
CA MET A 1 -22.99 -1.94 6.49
C MET A 1 -23.64 -2.85 5.47
N VAL A 2 -24.48 -2.29 4.61
CA VAL A 2 -25.06 -3.02 3.47
C VAL A 2 -24.00 -3.06 2.35
N ARG A 3 -23.70 -4.26 1.84
CA ARG A 3 -22.76 -4.48 0.74
C ARG A 3 -23.35 -3.98 -0.58
N GLY A 4 -22.51 -3.56 -1.52
CA GLY A 4 -22.92 -3.15 -2.88
C GLY A 4 -23.25 -1.67 -3.03
N ASN A 5 -23.23 -0.89 -1.93
CA ASN A 5 -23.50 0.55 -1.96
C ASN A 5 -22.23 1.39 -2.22
N SER A 6 -21.04 0.86 -1.96
CA SER A 6 -19.79 1.59 -2.15
C SER A 6 -18.67 0.63 -2.53
N LEU A 7 -18.31 0.62 -3.81
CA LEU A 7 -17.26 -0.25 -4.35
C LEU A 7 -15.96 -0.15 -3.53
N ILE A 8 -15.50 1.06 -3.23
CA ILE A 8 -14.27 1.28 -2.45
C ILE A 8 -14.36 0.63 -1.07
N ASN A 9 -15.47 0.82 -0.35
CA ASN A 9 -15.63 0.24 0.98
C ASN A 9 -15.81 -1.27 0.93
N ASP A 10 -16.46 -1.79 -0.11
CA ASP A 10 -16.60 -3.23 -0.33
C ASP A 10 -15.24 -3.87 -0.66
N LEU A 11 -14.40 -3.22 -1.47
CA LEU A 11 -13.04 -3.69 -1.79
C LEU A 11 -12.09 -3.62 -0.59
N ARG A 12 -12.26 -2.65 0.32
CA ARG A 12 -11.49 -2.61 1.58
C ARG A 12 -11.66 -3.89 2.43
N LEU A 13 -12.79 -4.57 2.32
CA LEU A 13 -13.03 -5.83 3.05
C LEU A 13 -12.15 -7.00 2.56
N LEU A 14 -11.59 -6.88 1.36
CA LEU A 14 -10.76 -7.92 0.74
C LEU A 14 -9.27 -7.81 1.15
N ILE A 15 -8.83 -6.59 1.51
CA ILE A 15 -7.42 -6.32 1.84
C ILE A 15 -6.99 -7.19 3.02
N ASN A 16 -5.91 -7.96 2.83
CA ASN A 16 -5.33 -8.83 3.84
C ASN A 16 -6.37 -9.76 4.51
N ASN A 17 -7.35 -10.24 3.73
CA ASN A 17 -8.40 -11.11 4.22
C ASN A 17 -8.23 -12.55 3.69
N PRO A 18 -7.80 -13.50 4.52
CA PRO A 18 -7.52 -14.88 4.07
C PRO A 18 -8.75 -15.58 3.50
N ARG A 19 -9.97 -15.20 3.92
CA ARG A 19 -11.21 -15.79 3.41
C ARG A 19 -11.46 -15.48 1.94
N TYR A 20 -11.08 -14.30 1.47
CA TYR A 20 -11.36 -13.84 0.11
C TYR A 20 -10.13 -13.92 -0.79
N SER A 21 -9.01 -14.43 -0.29
CA SER A 21 -7.71 -14.38 -0.93
C SER A 21 -7.43 -15.64 -1.75
N ASP A 22 -6.75 -15.46 -2.88
CA ASP A 22 -6.20 -16.54 -3.72
C ASP A 22 -4.66 -16.47 -3.85
N LEU A 23 -4.04 -15.52 -3.13
CA LEU A 23 -2.60 -15.27 -3.13
C LEU A 23 -2.09 -14.97 -1.71
N GLU A 24 -1.01 -15.64 -1.33
CA GLU A 24 -0.19 -15.31 -0.18
C GLU A 24 1.03 -14.49 -0.64
N ILE A 25 1.25 -13.36 0.02
CA ILE A 25 2.33 -12.42 -0.27
C ILE A 25 3.30 -12.43 0.90
N ILE A 26 4.45 -13.06 0.71
CA ILE A 26 5.51 -13.19 1.70
C ILE A 26 6.37 -11.93 1.65
N CYS A 27 6.31 -11.12 2.70
CA CYS A 27 7.09 -9.90 2.87
C CYS A 27 8.41 -10.20 3.59
N LYS A 28 9.16 -9.14 3.91
CA LYS A 28 10.33 -9.25 4.80
C LYS A 28 9.99 -9.97 6.11
N ASP A 29 10.97 -10.66 6.67
CA ASP A 29 10.87 -11.46 7.89
C ASP A 29 9.80 -12.58 7.82
N ASN A 30 9.52 -13.06 6.61
CA ASN A 30 8.51 -14.09 6.30
C ASN A 30 7.09 -13.74 6.76
N TYR A 31 6.79 -12.44 6.94
CA TYR A 31 5.44 -12.01 7.27
C TYR A 31 4.51 -12.22 6.08
N VAL A 32 3.38 -12.91 6.28
CA VAL A 32 2.44 -13.24 5.21
C VAL A 32 1.27 -12.26 5.19
N LEU A 33 1.00 -11.70 4.01
CA LEU A 33 -0.21 -10.94 3.70
C LEU A 33 -1.07 -11.70 2.68
N TYR A 34 -2.35 -11.36 2.64
CA TYR A 34 -3.33 -12.00 1.76
C TYR A 34 -3.83 -11.02 0.70
N GLY A 35 -3.99 -11.49 -0.54
CA GLY A 35 -4.40 -10.67 -1.68
C GLY A 35 -5.12 -11.44 -2.80
N ASN A 36 -5.57 -10.69 -3.80
CA ASN A 36 -6.31 -11.18 -4.95
C ASN A 36 -5.52 -10.98 -6.23
N ARG A 37 -5.12 -12.06 -6.89
CA ARG A 37 -4.29 -12.00 -8.11
C ARG A 37 -4.87 -11.09 -9.16
N ALA A 38 -6.15 -11.28 -9.49
CA ALA A 38 -6.82 -10.53 -10.55
C ALA A 38 -6.82 -9.02 -10.28
N ILE A 39 -7.03 -8.60 -9.01
CA ILE A 39 -7.01 -7.18 -8.65
C ILE A 39 -5.58 -6.65 -8.73
N LEU A 40 -4.60 -7.37 -8.16
CA LEU A 40 -3.21 -6.91 -8.12
C LEU A 40 -2.60 -6.78 -9.51
N ALA A 41 -2.80 -7.80 -10.36
CA ALA A 41 -2.38 -7.81 -11.75
C ALA A 41 -2.99 -6.67 -12.57
N ALA A 42 -4.32 -6.47 -12.48
CA ALA A 42 -5.01 -5.40 -13.20
C ALA A 42 -4.59 -3.99 -12.77
N ARG A 43 -3.91 -3.85 -11.63
CA ARG A 43 -3.57 -2.57 -11.00
C ARG A 43 -2.07 -2.31 -10.93
N SER A 44 -1.23 -3.28 -11.31
CA SER A 44 0.22 -3.14 -11.33
C SER A 44 0.85 -4.11 -12.33
N GLU A 45 1.55 -3.54 -13.30
CA GLU A 45 2.34 -4.27 -14.30
C GLU A 45 3.39 -5.20 -13.67
N VAL A 46 3.90 -4.84 -12.49
CA VAL A 46 4.84 -5.67 -11.74
C VAL A 46 4.16 -6.92 -11.22
N PHE A 47 2.96 -6.78 -10.63
CA PHE A 47 2.17 -7.94 -10.21
C PHE A 47 1.73 -8.78 -11.40
N GLU A 48 1.31 -8.18 -12.52
CA GLU A 48 0.95 -8.92 -13.73
C GLU A 48 2.10 -9.80 -14.22
N ARG A 49 3.30 -9.22 -14.38
CA ARG A 49 4.48 -9.98 -14.78
C ARG A 49 4.83 -11.09 -13.81
N VAL A 50 4.78 -10.82 -12.51
CA VAL A 50 5.18 -11.80 -11.49
C VAL A 50 4.16 -12.94 -11.37
N LEU A 51 2.86 -12.64 -11.49
CA LEU A 51 1.79 -13.60 -11.25
C LEU A 51 1.40 -14.42 -12.49
N PHE A 52 1.55 -13.87 -13.70
CA PHE A 52 1.03 -14.49 -14.93
C PHE A 52 2.09 -14.81 -15.99
N THR A 53 3.35 -14.36 -15.86
CA THR A 53 4.40 -14.67 -16.86
C THR A 53 5.19 -15.96 -16.54
N ARG A 54 5.10 -16.51 -15.32
CA ARG A 54 6.12 -17.48 -14.83
C ARG A 54 5.76 -18.97 -14.88
N SER A 55 4.51 -19.40 -15.11
CA SER A 55 4.15 -20.83 -15.19
C SER A 55 2.67 -21.07 -15.52
N GLU A 56 2.34 -22.26 -16.06
CA GLU A 56 0.96 -22.77 -16.19
C GLU A 56 0.36 -23.14 -14.81
N ASP A 57 1.21 -23.47 -13.83
CA ASP A 57 0.83 -23.68 -12.44
C ASP A 57 0.87 -22.36 -11.67
N LEU A 58 -0.32 -21.86 -11.30
CA LEU A 58 -0.50 -20.65 -10.50
C LEU A 58 -0.09 -20.93 -9.04
N ASP A 59 1.18 -20.67 -8.71
CA ASP A 59 1.70 -20.79 -7.34
C ASP A 59 0.89 -19.93 -6.36
N LYS A 60 0.44 -20.53 -5.26
CA LYS A 60 -0.33 -19.82 -4.21
C LYS A 60 0.43 -18.69 -3.52
N GLN A 61 1.74 -18.61 -3.69
CA GLN A 61 2.62 -17.69 -2.96
C GLN A 61 3.49 -16.85 -3.90
N VAL A 62 3.75 -15.60 -3.49
CA VAL A 62 4.74 -14.70 -4.10
C VAL A 62 5.56 -14.03 -3.00
N SER A 63 6.85 -13.78 -3.24
CA SER A 63 7.77 -13.23 -2.23
C SER A 63 8.35 -11.88 -2.62
N PHE A 64 8.24 -10.90 -1.72
CA PHE A 64 8.85 -9.57 -1.78
C PHE A 64 9.68 -9.31 -0.51
N LEU A 65 10.77 -10.06 -0.34
CA LEU A 65 11.56 -10.09 0.90
C LEU A 65 12.29 -8.77 1.24
N LYS A 66 12.29 -7.79 0.33
CA LYS A 66 12.85 -6.45 0.54
C LYS A 66 11.82 -5.43 1.03
N ILE A 67 10.53 -5.79 1.06
CA ILE A 67 9.43 -4.88 1.39
C ILE A 67 8.88 -5.25 2.77
N GLU A 68 8.81 -4.26 3.66
CA GLU A 68 8.19 -4.39 4.99
C GLU A 68 6.68 -4.64 4.86
N ALA A 69 6.12 -5.47 5.74
CA ALA A 69 4.68 -5.78 5.71
C ALA A 69 3.80 -4.53 5.92
N SER A 70 4.27 -3.55 6.70
CA SER A 70 3.58 -2.27 6.89
C SER A 70 3.50 -1.47 5.59
N SER A 71 4.60 -1.41 4.84
CA SER A 71 4.67 -0.74 3.54
C SER A 71 3.81 -1.47 2.51
N MET A 72 3.91 -2.81 2.45
CA MET A 72 3.10 -3.63 1.55
C MET A 72 1.60 -3.47 1.83
N LYS A 73 1.17 -3.34 3.08
CA LYS A 73 -0.26 -3.06 3.41
C LYS A 73 -0.75 -1.76 2.77
N ILE A 74 0.07 -0.72 2.73
CA ILE A 74 -0.28 0.57 2.09
C ILE A 74 -0.35 0.39 0.57
N ILE A 75 0.61 -0.34 -0.03
CA ILE A 75 0.57 -0.71 -1.45
C ILE A 75 -0.74 -1.45 -1.78
N LEU A 76 -1.10 -2.46 -0.98
CA LEU A 76 -2.34 -3.21 -1.15
C LEU A 76 -3.57 -2.29 -1.01
N GLU A 77 -3.63 -1.43 0.00
CA GLU A 77 -4.76 -0.50 0.13
C GLU A 77 -4.92 0.38 -1.12
N TYR A 78 -3.82 0.91 -1.63
CA TYR A 78 -3.83 1.72 -2.84
C TYR A 78 -4.28 0.94 -4.07
N LEU A 79 -3.77 -0.28 -4.27
CA LEU A 79 -4.14 -1.11 -5.42
C LEU A 79 -5.64 -1.48 -5.42
N TYR A 80 -6.20 -1.76 -4.23
CA TYR A 80 -7.61 -2.13 -4.09
C TYR A 80 -8.55 -0.92 -4.18
N THR A 81 -8.17 0.24 -3.65
CA THR A 81 -9.11 1.34 -3.42
C THR A 81 -8.80 2.62 -4.21
N GLY A 82 -7.59 2.72 -4.79
CA GLY A 82 -7.07 3.96 -5.37
C GLY A 82 -6.79 5.05 -4.34
N THR A 83 -6.89 4.74 -3.04
CA THR A 83 -6.67 5.68 -1.94
C THR A 83 -5.82 5.02 -0.87
N VAL A 84 -5.26 5.81 0.03
CA VAL A 84 -4.60 5.32 1.25
C VAL A 84 -5.09 6.15 2.41
N LEU A 85 -5.27 5.50 3.56
CA LEU A 85 -5.61 6.24 4.77
C LEU A 85 -4.38 7.01 5.21
N GLU A 86 -4.53 8.34 5.29
CA GLU A 86 -3.43 9.21 5.65
C GLU A 86 -2.73 8.70 6.92
N ARG A 87 -3.45 8.41 8.00
CA ARG A 87 -2.88 7.91 9.26
C ARG A 87 -1.89 6.73 9.14
N ASP A 88 -1.96 5.93 8.08
CA ASP A 88 -1.11 4.75 7.90
C ASP A 88 0.29 5.12 7.32
N ILE A 89 0.43 6.31 6.72
CA ILE A 89 1.73 6.88 6.31
C ILE A 89 2.32 7.70 7.48
N THR A 90 3.33 7.14 8.14
CA THR A 90 4.04 7.73 9.28
C THR A 90 5.46 8.14 8.87
N THR A 91 6.12 8.99 9.66
CA THR A 91 7.53 9.33 9.41
C THR A 91 8.44 8.09 9.42
N ASN A 92 8.06 7.05 10.15
CA ASN A 92 8.84 5.83 10.32
C ASN A 92 8.71 4.82 9.18
N ASN A 93 7.68 4.92 8.33
CA ASN A 93 7.46 3.98 7.22
C ASN A 93 7.37 4.67 5.85
N ALA A 94 7.37 6.01 5.81
CA ALA A 94 7.10 6.72 4.57
C ALA A 94 8.23 6.54 3.54
N PHE A 95 9.49 6.44 3.97
CA PHE A 95 10.62 6.17 3.07
C PHE A 95 10.55 4.76 2.47
N GLU A 96 10.29 3.74 3.29
CA GLU A 96 10.13 2.35 2.84
C GLU A 96 8.90 2.19 1.95
N THR A 97 7.81 2.89 2.26
CA THR A 97 6.59 2.88 1.45
C THR A 97 6.83 3.56 0.11
N LEU A 98 7.59 4.66 0.08
CA LEU A 98 7.97 5.33 -1.16
C LEU A 98 8.81 4.41 -2.07
N ASN A 99 9.81 3.73 -1.50
CA ASN A 99 10.62 2.75 -2.24
C ASN A 99 9.77 1.58 -2.77
N ALA A 100 8.77 1.12 -2.00
CA ALA A 100 7.84 0.10 -2.45
C ALA A 100 6.92 0.61 -3.59
N ALA A 101 6.42 1.85 -3.48
CA ALA A 101 5.60 2.47 -4.51
C ALA A 101 6.38 2.66 -5.83
N ASP A 102 7.66 3.03 -5.75
CA ASP A 102 8.57 3.06 -6.90
C ASP A 102 8.77 1.66 -7.51
N PHE A 103 9.07 0.67 -6.68
CA PHE A 103 9.21 -0.72 -7.13
C PHE A 103 7.98 -1.23 -7.89
N PHE A 104 6.78 -0.90 -7.42
CA PHE A 104 5.51 -1.27 -8.06
C PHE A 104 5.06 -0.32 -9.18
N GLN A 105 5.84 0.72 -9.48
CA GLN A 105 5.57 1.73 -10.51
C GLN A 105 4.25 2.51 -10.28
N LEU A 106 4.00 2.89 -9.03
CA LEU A 106 2.78 3.57 -8.58
C LEU A 106 3.01 5.07 -8.39
N GLU A 107 3.25 5.80 -9.48
CA GLU A 107 3.61 7.23 -9.47
C GLU A 107 2.65 8.10 -8.63
N ASN A 108 1.33 7.95 -8.84
CA ASN A 108 0.33 8.69 -8.06
C ASN A 108 0.40 8.42 -6.55
N LEU A 109 0.83 7.22 -6.13
CA LEU A 109 1.03 6.92 -4.71
C LEU A 109 2.31 7.57 -4.19
N GLN A 110 3.37 7.62 -5.00
CA GLN A 110 4.60 8.35 -4.66
C GLN A 110 4.29 9.83 -4.40
N ASP A 111 3.55 10.47 -5.30
CA ASP A 111 3.13 11.88 -5.16
C ASP A 111 2.33 12.12 -3.86
N LEU A 112 1.43 11.21 -3.51
CA LEU A 112 0.66 11.28 -2.28
C LEU A 112 1.56 11.19 -1.04
N ILE A 113 2.54 10.28 -1.05
CA ILE A 113 3.50 10.12 0.04
C ILE A 113 4.37 11.37 0.17
N TYR A 114 4.90 11.90 -0.94
CA TYR A 114 5.71 13.12 -0.95
C TYR A 114 4.94 14.33 -0.40
N LYS A 115 3.72 14.56 -0.90
CA LYS A 115 2.87 15.64 -0.41
C LYS A 115 2.69 15.56 1.10
N LYS A 116 2.46 14.36 1.60
CA LYS A 116 2.27 14.14 3.03
C LYS A 116 3.54 14.37 3.87
N MET A 117 4.70 13.99 3.35
CA MET A 117 5.99 14.28 4.00
C MET A 117 6.20 15.79 4.12
N CYS A 118 5.97 16.56 3.05
CA CYS A 118 6.12 18.01 3.04
C CYS A 118 5.12 18.74 3.96
N GLU A 119 3.88 18.28 4.06
CA GLU A 119 2.87 18.88 4.95
C GLU A 119 3.22 18.75 6.43
N LYS A 120 3.91 17.67 6.83
CA LYS A 120 4.39 17.50 8.21
C LYS A 120 5.52 18.47 8.56
N GLU A 121 6.50 18.62 7.67
CA GLU A 121 7.60 19.58 7.85
C GLU A 121 7.09 21.03 7.92
N GLY A 122 6.05 21.36 7.14
CA GLY A 122 5.41 22.68 7.17
C GLY A 122 4.64 22.99 8.46
N ASN A 123 4.15 21.96 9.18
CA ASN A 123 3.44 22.13 10.45
C ASN A 123 4.38 22.12 11.67
N GLU A 124 5.48 21.36 11.62
CA GLU A 124 6.52 21.41 12.65
C GLU A 124 7.23 22.77 12.67
N ASN A 125 7.44 23.38 11.50
CA ASN A 125 7.96 24.75 11.38
C ASN A 125 6.94 25.86 11.71
N LYS A 126 5.69 25.52 12.08
CA LYS A 126 4.61 26.48 12.38
C LYS A 126 4.07 26.39 13.81
N SER A 127 4.81 25.79 14.74
CA SER A 127 4.51 25.89 16.18
C SER A 127 5.32 27.03 16.83
N PRO A 128 4.77 27.72 17.83
CA PRO A 128 4.54 29.17 17.74
C PRO A 128 5.64 30.02 18.36
N GLU A 129 6.18 30.96 17.57
CA GLU A 129 6.79 32.20 18.08
C GLU A 129 5.74 33.17 18.67
N LEU A 130 4.47 32.76 18.83
CA LEU A 130 3.40 33.52 19.51
C LEU A 130 3.52 33.51 21.06
N LEU A 131 4.74 33.51 21.60
CA LEU A 131 5.03 33.95 22.97
C LEU A 131 6.28 34.85 23.06
N SER A 132 6.70 35.46 21.95
CA SER A 132 7.65 36.58 22.02
C SER A 132 7.00 37.87 21.54
N LYS A 133 6.44 38.58 22.53
CA LYS A 133 6.21 40.04 22.57
C LYS A 133 4.99 40.58 21.80
N ALA A 134 3.91 40.82 22.54
CA ALA A 134 3.34 42.15 22.75
C ALA A 134 2.51 42.15 24.05
#